data_AF-A0A0A8X9Z0-F1
#
_entry.id   AF-A0A0A8X9Z0-F1
#
_cell.length_a   1.000
_cell.length_b   1.000
_cell.length_c   1.000
_cell.angle_alpha   90.00
_cell.angle_beta   90.00
_cell.angle_gamma   90.00
#
_symmetry.space_group_name_H-M   'P 1'
#
loop_
_entity.id
_entity.type
_entity.pdbx_description
1 polymer ?
#
loop_
_entity_poly.entity_id
_entity_poly.type
_entity_poly.pdbx_seq_one_letter_code
_entity_poly.pdbx_strand_id
1 'polypeptide(L)' 'MISQVPQPVKLNPQSGEIVEQYSNDQLEPFHLPYKGPELKIQCAACGLVEDEKTFAKFGES' A
#
# COMPACT_ATOMS: atom_id res chain seq x y z
N MET A 1 8.45 11.82 -3.94
CA MET A 1 7.25 10.96 -4.07
C MET A 1 7.70 9.52 -4.27
N ILE A 2 7.00 8.56 -3.67
CA ILE A 2 7.28 7.13 -3.71
C ILE A 2 6.08 6.45 -4.37
N SER A 3 6.29 5.86 -5.55
CA SER A 3 5.25 5.10 -6.25
C SER A 3 4.94 3.81 -5.51
N GLN A 4 3.66 3.56 -5.27
CA GLN A 4 3.16 2.33 -4.66
C GLN A 4 2.85 1.33 -5.77
N VAL A 5 3.45 0.14 -5.69
CA VAL A 5 3.18 -0.98 -6.62
C VAL A 5 2.60 -2.14 -5.79
N PRO A 6 1.30 -2.09 -5.43
CA PRO A 6 0.69 -3.12 -4.60
C PRO A 6 0.63 -4.46 -5.36
N GLN A 7 1.00 -5.54 -4.69
CA GLN A 7 0.92 -6.90 -5.22
C GLN A 7 -0.01 -7.75 -4.35
N PRO A 8 -1.23 -8.07 -4.81
CA PRO A 8 -2.11 -8.97 -4.09
C PRO A 8 -1.57 -10.40 -4.17
N VAL A 9 -1.38 -11.04 -3.01
CA VAL A 9 -0.83 -12.40 -2.90
C VAL A 9 -1.65 -13.21 -1.90
N LYS A 10 -1.69 -14.54 -2.11
CA LYS A 10 -2.22 -15.51 -1.15
C LYS A 10 -1.07 -16.24 -0.49
N LEU A 11 -1.07 -16.23 0.84
CA LEU A 11 -0.02 -16.83 1.63
C LEU A 11 -0.49 -18.17 2.22
N ASN A 12 0.45 -19.09 2.39
CA ASN A 12 0.27 -20.27 3.21
C ASN A 12 0.22 -19.83 4.68
N PRO A 13 -0.84 -20.12 5.45
CA PRO A 13 -0.97 -19.63 6.82
C PRO A 13 -0.01 -20.30 7.81
N GLN A 14 0.61 -21.44 7.47
CA GLN A 14 1.60 -22.11 8.31
C GLN A 14 3.04 -21.67 8.00
N SER A 15 3.40 -21.57 6.71
CA SER A 15 4.78 -21.24 6.30
C SER A 15 5.00 -19.76 5.98
N GLY A 16 3.94 -19.02 5.66
CA GLY A 16 4.02 -17.64 5.16
C GLY A 16 4.46 -17.54 3.70
N GLU A 17 4.64 -18.66 3.00
CA GLU A 17 5.06 -18.68 1.60
C GLU A 17 3.94 -18.20 0.67
N ILE A 18 4.31 -17.56 -0.43
CA ILE A 18 3.36 -17.16 -1.47
C ILE A 18 2.91 -18.40 -2.23
N VAL A 19 1.62 -18.71 -2.14
CA VAL A 19 0.98 -19.81 -2.87
C VAL A 19 0.48 -19.32 -4.23
N GLU A 20 0.03 -18.06 -4.32
CA GLU A 20 -0.50 -17.48 -5.54
C GLU A 20 -0.32 -15.96 -5.58
N GLN A 21 -0.10 -15.40 -6.78
CA GLN A 21 -0.04 -13.96 -7.04
C GLN A 21 -1.20 -13.57 -7.96
N TYR A 22 -1.86 -12.47 -7.66
CA TYR A 22 -3.01 -11.98 -8.42
C TYR A 22 -2.66 -10.70 -9.16
N SER A 23 -3.44 -10.40 -10.19
CA SER A 23 -3.51 -9.06 -10.77
C SER A 23 -4.66 -8.27 -10.10
N ASN A 24 -4.59 -6.94 -10.12
CA ASN A 24 -5.67 -6.10 -9.59
C ASN A 24 -7.00 -6.31 -10.32
N ASP A 25 -6.97 -6.83 -11.56
CA ASP A 25 -8.16 -7.08 -12.39
C ASP A 25 -8.77 -8.48 -12.16
N GLN A 26 -8.07 -9.36 -11.46
CA GLN A 26 -8.46 -10.76 -11.23
C GLN A 26 -8.29 -11.12 -9.76
N LEU A 27 -9.15 -10.55 -8.93
CA LEU A 27 -9.20 -10.81 -7.50
C LEU A 27 -10.23 -11.91 -7.18
N GLU A 28 -9.88 -12.82 -6.26
CA GLU A 28 -10.85 -13.76 -5.67
C GLU A 28 -11.87 -13.00 -4.78
N PRO A 29 -13.06 -13.57 -4.48
CA PRO A 29 -14.12 -12.89 -3.72
C PRO A 29 -13.69 -12.33 -2.34
N PHE A 30 -12.63 -12.89 -1.76
CA PHE A 30 -12.09 -12.47 -0.46
C PHE A 30 -10.89 -11.51 -0.58
N HIS A 31 -10.52 -11.12 -1.80
CA HIS A 31 -9.49 -10.12 -2.06
C HIS A 31 -10.12 -8.76 -2.33
N LEU A 32 -9.68 -7.76 -1.55
CA LEU A 32 -10.04 -6.37 -1.78
C LEU A 32 -8.95 -5.69 -2.61
N PRO A 33 -9.31 -4.90 -3.62
CA PRO A 33 -8.32 -4.13 -4.36
C PRO A 33 -7.66 -3.11 -3.44
N TYR A 34 -6.40 -2.80 -3.72
CA TYR A 34 -5.70 -1.72 -3.04
C TYR A 34 -6.42 -0.38 -3.30
N LYS A 35 -6.78 0.33 -2.23
CA LYS A 35 -7.44 1.65 -2.28
C LYS A 35 -6.61 2.77 -1.65
N GLY A 36 -5.33 2.51 -1.38
CA GLY A 36 -4.42 3.53 -0.89
C GLY A 36 -3.95 4.47 -2.02
N PRO A 37 -3.21 5.52 -1.69
CA PRO A 37 -2.72 6.47 -2.68
C PRO A 37 -1.66 5.81 -3.58
N GLU A 38 -1.65 6.16 -4.87
CA GLU A 38 -0.63 5.70 -5.82
C GLU A 38 0.76 6.25 -5.49
N LEU A 39 0.81 7.40 -4.81
CA LEU A 39 2.02 8.09 -4.42
C LEU A 39 2.00 8.36 -2.93
N LYS A 40 3.11 8.06 -2.26
CA LYS A 40 3.36 8.48 -0.88
C LYS A 40 4.50 9.49 -0.81
N ILE A 41 4.52 10.28 0.26
CA ILE A 41 5.57 11.24 0.59
C ILE A 41 6.33 10.73 1.81
N GLN A 42 7.66 10.80 1.77
CA GLN A 42 8.50 10.58 2.93
C GLN A 42 8.89 11.92 3.54
N CYS A 43 8.63 12.10 4.83
CA CYS A 43 9.15 13.22 5.60
C CYS A 43 10.66 13.09 5.76
N ALA A 44 11.41 14.09 5.30
CA ALA A 44 12.86 14.09 5.44
C ALA A 44 13.33 14.24 6.90
N ALA A 45 12.54 14.88 7.76
CA ALA A 45 12.93 15.17 9.14
C ALA A 45 12.74 13.97 10.09
N CYS A 46 11.67 13.19 9.90
CA CYS A 46 11.34 12.07 10.80
C CYS A 46 11.21 10.70 10.11
N GLY A 47 11.28 10.65 8.78
CA GLY A 47 11.19 9.41 8.01
C GLY A 47 9.77 8.84 7.82
N LEU A 48 8.73 9.48 8.36
CA LEU A 48 7.35 9.05 8.16
C LEU A 48 6.98 9.02 6.68
N VAL A 49 6.41 7.90 6.21
CA VAL A 49 5.93 7.74 4.83
C VAL A 49 4.40 7.72 4.83
N GLU A 50 3.77 8.73 4.25
CA GLU A 50 2.30 8.83 4.22
C GLU A 50 1.72 9.54 2.98
N ASP A 51 0.39 9.59 2.85
CA ASP A 51 -0.35 10.42 1.90
C ASP A 51 0.01 11.90 2.07
N GLU A 52 0.18 12.60 0.95
CA GLU A 52 0.46 14.04 0.90
C GLU A 52 -0.54 14.87 1.70
N LYS A 53 -1.83 14.49 1.69
CA LYS A 53 -2.90 15.21 2.41
C LYS A 53 -2.64 15.27 3.91
N THR A 54 -2.05 14.23 4.49
CA THR A 54 -1.70 14.19 5.91
C THR A 54 -0.68 15.27 6.25
N PHE A 55 0.32 15.47 5.37
CA PHE A 55 1.34 16.51 5.55
C PHE A 55 0.77 17.91 5.31
N ALA A 56 -0.07 18.09 4.28
CA ALA A 56 -0.73 19.36 4.02
C ALA A 56 -1.57 19.81 5.23
N LYS A 57 -2.34 18.89 5.83
CA LYS A 57 -3.12 19.17 7.05
C LYS A 57 -2.26 19.51 8.26
N PHE A 58 -1.12 18.85 8.43
CA PHE A 58 -0.20 19.19 9.51
C PHE A 58 0.39 20.61 9.36
N GLY A 59 0.64 21.06 8.14
CA GLY A 59 1.17 22.40 7.85
C GLY A 59 0.15 23.55 7.91
N GLU A 60 -1.14 23.25 8.01
CA GLU A 60 -2.21 24.25 8.23
C GLU A 60 -2.31 24.72 9.70
N SER A 61 -1.51 24.15 10.60
CA SER A 61 -1.55 24.39 12.06
C SER A 61 -0.62 25.50 12.53
#